data_AF-A0A1B9Y968-F1
#
_entry.id   AF-A0A1B9Y968-F1
#
_cell.length_a   1.000
_cell.length_b   1.000
_cell.length_c   1.000
_cell.angle_alpha   90.00
_cell.angle_beta   90.00
_cell.angle_gamma   90.00
#
_symmetry.space_group_name_H-M   'P 1'
#
loop_
_entity.id
_entity.type
_entity.pdbx_description
1 polymer ?
#
loop_
_entity_poly.entity_id
_entity_poly.type
_entity_poly.pdbx_seq_one_letter_code
_entity_poly.pdbx_strand_id
1 'polypeptide(L)'
;MLEKFNALDELLKGFKTSVLLPVLCDDGKEKGVVNARLQLKLNDNGEVVLHIHQVKKKLDFRKKFLGHRFTKEDRLNLLNSGNMGRVVELINRVTGEVIPSLISRDKLTNEFFSLPTDFVRIPTVVCGVVLNAEQQEVLRMGETLFVENMLSKSKRLFSATIQFNAEKQWLEFFFNKKFKAKNGEYSFEFVVPSTFRGKALCKWQIERLKAGEMAYIRGLVSEKGKEYQGYIRFDKQVGRILFAFKKPN
;
A
#
# COMPACT_ATOMS: atom_id res chain seq x y z
N MET A 1 9.98 -3.71 -26.47
CA MET A 1 10.10 -4.32 -25.12
C MET A 1 9.11 -3.69 -24.16
N LEU A 2 9.08 -2.36 -24.01
CA LEU A 2 8.19 -1.65 -23.06
C LEU A 2 6.68 -1.88 -23.31
N GLU A 3 6.23 -1.88 -24.57
CA GLU A 3 4.84 -2.18 -24.92
C GLU A 3 4.44 -3.61 -24.57
N LYS A 4 5.35 -4.58 -24.74
CA LYS A 4 5.12 -5.98 -24.38
C LYS A 4 4.93 -6.17 -22.86
N PHE A 5 5.51 -5.28 -22.05
CA PHE A 5 5.35 -5.28 -20.59
C PHE A 5 4.29 -4.29 -20.09
N ASN A 6 3.52 -3.66 -21.00
CA ASN A 6 2.54 -2.62 -20.68
C ASN A 6 3.12 -1.46 -19.83
N ALA A 7 4.40 -1.16 -20.02
CA ALA A 7 5.16 -0.22 -19.21
C ALA A 7 5.24 1.20 -19.81
N LEU A 8 4.88 1.35 -21.10
CA LEU A 8 5.00 2.61 -21.83
C LEU A 8 4.06 3.69 -21.28
N ASP A 9 2.79 3.33 -21.05
CA ASP A 9 1.77 4.25 -20.52
C ASP A 9 2.12 4.80 -19.13
N GLU A 10 2.77 3.99 -18.30
CA GLU A 10 3.22 4.40 -16.97
C GLU A 10 4.35 5.43 -17.09
N LEU A 11 5.34 5.15 -17.94
CA LEU A 11 6.49 6.03 -18.17
C LEU A 11 6.06 7.38 -18.75
N LEU A 12 5.16 7.40 -19.73
CA LEU A 12 4.65 8.64 -20.33
C LEU A 12 3.86 9.51 -19.36
N LYS A 13 3.28 8.91 -18.31
CA LYS A 13 2.62 9.62 -17.21
C LYS A 13 3.58 10.03 -16.08
N GLY A 14 4.88 9.77 -16.24
CA GLY A 14 5.92 10.02 -15.23
C GLY A 14 5.92 8.99 -14.09
N PHE A 15 5.12 7.92 -14.18
CA PHE A 15 5.13 6.85 -13.19
C PHE A 15 6.30 5.91 -13.41
N LYS A 16 6.74 5.32 -12.30
CA LYS A 16 7.72 4.25 -12.31
C LYS A 16 7.04 2.95 -12.76
N THR A 17 7.70 2.17 -13.62
CA THR A 17 7.16 0.91 -14.15
C THR A 17 6.63 -0.01 -13.04
N SER A 18 5.45 -0.60 -13.16
CA SER A 18 4.87 -1.49 -12.15
C SER A 18 5.58 -2.85 -12.05
N VAL A 19 6.41 -3.16 -13.05
CA VAL A 19 7.21 -4.38 -13.16
C VAL A 19 8.71 -4.09 -13.18
N LEU A 20 9.50 -5.12 -12.85
CA LEU A 20 10.93 -5.12 -13.07
C LEU A 20 11.23 -5.44 -14.53
N LEU A 21 12.09 -4.63 -15.13
CA LEU A 21 12.57 -4.81 -16.49
C LEU A 21 14.07 -5.14 -16.47
N PRO A 22 14.53 -6.08 -17.33
CA PRO A 22 15.95 -6.30 -17.53
C PRO A 22 16.54 -5.11 -18.28
N VAL A 23 17.57 -4.48 -17.70
CA VAL A 23 18.26 -3.32 -18.26
C VAL A 23 19.75 -3.64 -18.34
N LEU A 24 20.36 -3.32 -19.49
CA LEU A 24 21.80 -3.33 -19.62
C LEU A 24 22.35 -2.11 -18.88
N CYS A 25 23.05 -2.35 -17.77
CA CYS A 25 23.80 -1.31 -17.08
C CYS A 25 25.28 -1.45 -17.43
N ASP A 26 25.90 -0.31 -17.76
CA ASP A 26 27.34 -0.17 -17.90
C ASP A 26 27.78 0.87 -16.85
N ASP A 27 28.15 0.38 -15.67
CA ASP A 27 28.60 1.22 -14.55
C ASP A 27 30.13 1.37 -14.52
N GLY A 28 30.81 1.01 -15.62
CA GLY A 28 32.25 1.07 -15.77
C GLY A 28 33.02 0.00 -14.99
N LYS A 29 32.36 -0.85 -14.20
CA LYS A 29 32.99 -1.95 -13.44
C LYS A 29 32.54 -3.33 -13.91
N GLU A 30 31.27 -3.52 -14.27
CA GLU A 30 30.76 -4.76 -14.87
C GLU A 30 29.65 -4.47 -15.89
N LYS A 31 29.75 -5.06 -17.09
CA LYS A 31 28.63 -5.10 -18.04
C LYS A 31 27.70 -6.24 -17.65
N GLY A 32 26.51 -5.90 -17.18
CA GLY A 32 25.54 -6.88 -16.70
C GLY A 32 24.09 -6.47 -16.98
N VAL A 33 23.24 -7.49 -17.15
CA VAL A 33 21.79 -7.29 -17.17
C VAL A 33 21.31 -7.24 -15.72
N VAL A 34 20.78 -6.10 -15.32
CA VAL A 34 20.19 -5.89 -13.99
C VAL A 34 18.68 -5.74 -14.09
N ASN A 35 17.96 -6.25 -13.09
CA ASN A 35 16.54 -5.96 -12.97
C ASN A 35 16.37 -4.59 -12.32
N ALA A 36 15.57 -3.74 -12.95
CA ALA A 36 15.31 -2.39 -12.47
C ALA A 36 13.86 -1.97 -12.76
N ARG A 37 13.39 -0.96 -12.03
CA ARG A 37 12.21 -0.20 -12.45
C ARG A 37 12.66 1.07 -13.16
N LEU A 38 11.91 1.48 -14.18
CA LEU A 38 12.23 2.65 -14.98
C LEU A 38 11.27 3.79 -14.65
N GLN A 39 11.75 5.03 -14.71
CA GLN A 39 10.90 6.22 -14.56
C GLN A 39 11.43 7.35 -15.44
N LEU A 40 10.54 8.09 -16.10
CA LEU A 40 10.89 9.35 -16.77
C LEU A 40 10.68 10.51 -15.78
N LYS A 41 11.70 11.37 -15.63
CA LYS A 41 11.65 12.56 -14.79
C LYS A 41 12.27 13.75 -15.50
N LEU A 42 11.82 14.95 -15.14
CA LEU A 42 12.52 16.18 -15.53
C LEU A 42 13.76 16.34 -14.65
N ASN A 43 14.89 16.67 -15.26
CA ASN A 43 16.07 17.14 -14.53
C ASN A 43 15.92 18.64 -14.19
N ASP A 44 16.94 19.20 -13.53
CA ASP A 44 16.94 20.63 -13.13
C ASP A 44 16.92 21.58 -14.34
N ASN A 45 17.30 21.10 -15.54
CA ASN A 45 17.23 21.84 -16.79
C ASN A 45 15.87 21.71 -17.50
N GLY A 46 14.92 20.97 -16.94
CA GLY A 46 13.62 20.69 -17.56
C GLY A 46 13.66 19.65 -18.68
N GLU A 47 14.73 18.88 -18.82
CA GLU A 47 14.87 17.82 -19.81
C GLU A 47 14.35 16.49 -19.25
N VAL A 48 13.67 15.71 -20.09
CA VAL A 48 13.18 14.38 -19.70
C VAL A 48 14.35 13.39 -19.71
N VAL A 49 14.69 12.87 -18.54
CA VAL A 49 15.72 11.86 -18.33
C VAL A 49 15.13 10.54 -17.87
N LEU A 50 15.75 9.45 -18.31
CA LEU A 50 15.43 8.10 -17.84
C LEU A 50 16.17 7.81 -16.52
N HIS A 51 15.42 7.61 -15.45
CA HIS A 51 15.94 7.19 -14.16
C HIS A 51 15.80 5.67 -13.99
N ILE A 52 16.90 4.99 -13.67
CA ILE A 52 16.97 3.53 -13.53
C ILE A 52 17.06 3.17 -12.04
N HIS A 53 15.98 2.62 -11.49
CA HIS A 53 15.90 2.18 -10.10
C HIS A 53 16.29 0.71 -9.98
N GLN A 54 17.57 0.44 -9.74
CA GLN A 54 18.10 -0.92 -9.64
C GLN A 54 17.63 -1.64 -8.37
N VAL A 55 17.45 -2.97 -8.48
CA VAL A 55 17.09 -3.81 -7.32
C VAL A 55 18.28 -3.97 -6.38
N LYS A 56 18.12 -3.46 -5.15
CA LYS A 56 19.09 -3.68 -4.06
C LYS A 56 18.85 -5.07 -3.46
N LYS A 57 19.84 -5.97 -3.62
CA LYS A 57 19.78 -7.36 -3.12
C LYS A 57 19.51 -7.45 -1.61
N LYS A 58 20.03 -6.50 -0.82
CA LYS A 58 19.81 -6.43 0.63
C LYS A 58 19.60 -4.99 1.09
N LEU A 59 18.67 -4.81 2.03
CA LEU A 59 18.52 -3.56 2.77
C LEU A 59 19.56 -3.51 3.88
N ASP A 60 20.45 -2.52 3.83
CA ASP A 60 21.41 -2.28 4.90
C ASP A 60 20.91 -1.18 5.84
N PHE A 61 20.15 -1.57 6.85
CA PHE A 61 19.64 -0.66 7.88
C PHE A 61 20.71 -0.19 8.87
N ARG A 62 21.97 -0.68 8.78
CA ARG A 62 23.07 -0.19 9.62
C ARG A 62 23.55 1.18 9.17
N LYS A 63 23.37 1.50 7.87
CA LYS A 63 23.69 2.81 7.32
C LYS A 63 22.58 3.81 7.67
N LYS A 64 22.99 5.02 8.04
CA LYS A 64 22.05 6.12 8.23
C LYS A 64 21.43 6.51 6.88
N PHE A 65 20.13 6.74 6.86
CA PHE A 65 19.42 7.28 5.71
C PHE A 65 19.15 8.76 5.97
N LEU A 66 19.85 9.65 5.27
CA LEU A 66 19.75 11.10 5.44
C LEU A 66 19.86 11.53 6.92
N GLY A 67 20.87 11.00 7.62
CA GLY A 67 21.08 11.28 9.06
C GLY A 67 20.27 10.39 10.01
N HIS A 68 19.14 9.82 9.56
CA HIS A 68 18.29 8.97 10.41
C HIS A 68 18.84 7.55 10.58
N ARG A 69 18.81 7.05 11.81
CA ARG A 69 19.14 5.66 12.16
C ARG A 69 17.84 4.90 12.43
N PHE A 70 17.53 3.92 11.58
CA PHE A 70 16.30 3.15 11.69
C PHE A 70 16.19 2.36 13.00
N THR A 71 15.08 2.53 13.70
CA THR A 71 14.72 1.74 14.90
C THR A 71 14.26 0.33 14.51
N LYS A 72 14.02 -0.55 15.49
CA LYS A 72 13.41 -1.88 15.21
C LYS A 72 12.04 -1.74 14.57
N GLU A 73 11.22 -0.81 15.07
CA GLU A 73 9.90 -0.45 14.55
C GLU A 73 9.97 0.03 13.10
N ASP A 74 10.84 1.00 12.79
CA ASP A 74 10.96 1.55 11.44
C ASP A 74 11.25 0.46 10.42
N ARG A 75 12.18 -0.44 10.76
CA ARG A 75 12.57 -1.55 9.89
C ARG A 75 11.39 -2.48 9.64
N LEU A 76 10.65 -2.83 10.69
CA LEU A 76 9.53 -3.74 10.59
C LEU A 76 8.41 -3.13 9.75
N ASN A 77 8.11 -1.85 9.93
CA ASN A 77 7.12 -1.12 9.12
C ASN A 77 7.53 -1.05 7.66
N LEU A 78 8.76 -0.65 7.35
CA LEU A 78 9.29 -0.58 5.98
C LEU A 78 9.33 -1.96 5.30
N LEU A 79 9.62 -3.03 6.04
CA LEU A 79 9.60 -4.40 5.52
C LEU A 79 8.18 -4.89 5.25
N ASN A 80 7.24 -4.58 6.14
CA ASN A 80 5.88 -5.10 6.10
C ASN A 80 4.92 -4.30 5.21
N SER A 81 4.82 -2.99 5.44
CA SER A 81 3.90 -2.11 4.71
C SER A 81 4.59 -1.36 3.57
N GLY A 82 5.91 -1.21 3.63
CA GLY A 82 6.65 -0.34 2.71
C GLY A 82 6.67 1.12 3.14
N ASN A 83 6.02 1.49 4.24
CA ASN A 83 5.99 2.86 4.76
C ASN A 83 6.45 2.83 6.22
N MET A 84 7.25 3.81 6.65
CA MET A 84 7.84 3.80 7.97
C MET A 84 6.83 4.04 9.10
N GLY A 85 5.72 4.73 8.81
CA GLY A 85 4.64 4.89 9.78
C GLY A 85 4.67 6.13 10.65
N ARG A 86 5.66 7.01 10.47
CA ARG A 86 5.84 8.23 11.26
C ARG A 86 6.71 9.25 10.54
N VAL A 87 6.62 10.50 10.97
CA VAL A 87 7.54 11.58 10.59
C VAL A 87 8.86 11.45 11.34
N VAL A 88 9.96 11.73 10.64
CA VAL A 88 11.31 11.86 11.19
C VAL A 88 12.02 13.06 10.61
N GLU A 89 12.94 13.59 11.40
CA GLU A 89 13.89 14.60 10.96
C GLU A 89 14.95 13.98 10.05
N LEU A 90 15.06 14.49 8.82
CA LEU A 90 16.09 14.09 7.84
C LEU A 90 16.96 15.27 7.46
N ILE A 91 18.23 14.99 7.20
CA ILE A 91 19.21 15.99 6.82
C ILE A 91 19.25 16.10 5.30
N ASN A 92 18.97 17.30 4.79
CA ASN A 92 19.24 17.63 3.40
C ASN A 92 20.76 17.64 3.17
N ARG A 93 21.26 16.79 2.26
CA ARG A 93 22.70 16.66 2.03
C ARG A 93 23.32 17.89 1.37
N VAL A 94 22.53 18.71 0.70
CA VAL A 94 22.98 19.91 -0.01
C VAL A 94 22.99 21.10 0.95
N THR A 95 21.88 21.35 1.64
CA THR A 95 21.74 22.55 2.50
C THR A 95 22.15 22.30 3.95
N GLY A 96 22.22 21.05 4.41
CA GLY A 96 22.48 20.68 5.80
C GLY A 96 21.27 20.84 6.73
N GLU A 97 20.14 21.34 6.21
CA GLU A 97 18.93 21.60 6.98
C GLU A 97 18.27 20.30 7.46
N VAL A 98 17.64 20.38 8.63
CA VAL A 98 16.86 19.31 9.22
C VAL A 98 15.40 19.49 8.83
N ILE A 99 14.85 18.52 8.09
CA ILE A 99 13.54 18.60 7.45
C ILE A 99 12.65 17.45 7.95
N PRO A 100 11.49 17.73 8.56
CA PRO A 100 10.52 16.69 8.92
C PRO A 100 10.00 16.00 7.67
N SER A 101 10.16 14.69 7.61
CA SER A 101 9.91 13.89 6.41
C SER A 101 9.32 12.52 6.72
N LEU A 102 8.52 12.01 5.78
CA LEU A 102 8.10 10.61 5.74
C LEU A 102 9.10 9.77 4.97
N ILE A 103 9.24 8.49 5.33
CA ILE A 103 10.07 7.52 4.59
C ILE A 103 9.21 6.36 4.10
N SER A 104 9.37 6.02 2.82
CA SER A 104 8.82 4.80 2.22
C SER A 104 9.91 4.00 1.51
N ARG A 105 9.61 2.73 1.25
CA ARG A 105 10.43 1.79 0.50
C ARG A 105 9.67 1.30 -0.71
N ASP A 106 10.32 1.37 -1.86
CA ASP A 106 9.89 0.64 -3.05
C ASP A 106 10.12 -0.87 -2.84
N LYS A 107 9.03 -1.63 -2.71
CA LYS A 107 9.06 -3.07 -2.36
C LYS A 107 9.76 -3.93 -3.41
N LEU A 108 9.82 -3.47 -4.66
CA LEU A 108 10.43 -4.21 -5.75
C LEU A 108 11.94 -3.96 -5.82
N THR A 109 12.39 -2.74 -5.54
CA THR A 109 13.79 -2.33 -5.70
C THR A 109 14.55 -2.22 -4.38
N ASN A 110 13.85 -2.28 -3.23
CA ASN A 110 14.40 -2.01 -1.91
C ASN A 110 15.03 -0.61 -1.77
N GLU A 111 14.61 0.35 -2.60
CA GLU A 111 15.06 1.73 -2.50
C GLU A 111 14.21 2.51 -1.50
N PHE A 112 14.86 3.34 -0.68
CA PHE A 112 14.20 4.26 0.24
C PHE A 112 13.96 5.61 -0.41
N PHE A 113 12.80 6.19 -0.12
CA PHE A 113 12.36 7.50 -0.56
C PHE A 113 11.96 8.31 0.65
N SER A 114 12.28 9.59 0.63
CA SER A 114 11.82 10.57 1.61
C SER A 114 10.94 11.61 0.95
N LEU A 115 9.92 12.08 1.67
CA LEU A 115 9.12 13.23 1.28
C LEU A 115 8.97 14.18 2.48
N PRO A 116 9.36 15.46 2.35
CA PRO A 116 9.07 16.45 3.39
C PRO A 116 7.58 16.55 3.66
N THR A 117 7.20 16.77 4.92
CA THR A 117 5.80 16.87 5.34
C THR A 117 5.04 17.98 4.61
N ASP A 118 5.73 19.05 4.23
CA ASP A 118 5.15 20.19 3.52
C ASP A 118 4.67 19.84 2.10
N PHE A 119 5.16 18.75 1.53
CA PHE A 119 4.72 18.21 0.23
C PHE A 119 3.71 17.08 0.37
N VAL A 120 3.36 16.66 1.58
CA VAL A 120 2.32 15.64 1.80
C VAL A 120 0.95 16.25 1.52
N ARG A 121 0.21 15.64 0.59
CA ARG A 121 -1.14 16.06 0.21
C ARG A 121 -2.10 14.91 0.45
N ILE A 122 -2.96 15.07 1.45
CA ILE A 122 -4.00 14.08 1.78
C ILE A 122 -5.32 14.53 1.13
N PRO A 123 -5.97 13.67 0.32
CA PRO A 123 -7.25 14.01 -0.27
C PRO A 123 -8.36 14.07 0.79
N THR A 124 -9.29 15.03 0.63
CA THR A 124 -10.48 15.14 1.48
C THR A 124 -11.47 14.00 1.27
N VAL A 125 -11.49 13.40 0.07
CA VAL A 125 -12.37 12.29 -0.27
C VAL A 125 -11.54 11.11 -0.78
N VAL A 126 -11.74 9.95 -0.16
CA VAL A 126 -11.11 8.68 -0.57
C VAL A 126 -12.21 7.70 -0.92
N CYS A 127 -12.29 7.32 -2.19
CA CYS A 127 -13.26 6.33 -2.68
C CYS A 127 -14.70 6.61 -2.18
N GLY A 128 -15.14 7.87 -2.21
CA GLY A 128 -16.49 8.28 -1.78
C GLY A 128 -16.69 8.49 -0.27
N VAL A 129 -15.66 8.25 0.56
CA VAL A 129 -15.68 8.57 1.99
C VAL A 129 -14.98 9.91 2.23
N VAL A 130 -15.64 10.83 2.95
CA VAL A 130 -15.06 12.11 3.35
C VAL A 130 -14.23 11.93 4.61
N LEU A 131 -12.95 12.33 4.58
CA LEU A 131 -12.05 12.30 5.72
C LEU A 131 -12.15 13.60 6.52
N ASN A 132 -12.34 13.49 7.83
CA ASN A 132 -12.31 14.66 8.71
C ASN A 132 -10.87 15.19 8.92
N ALA A 133 -10.71 16.34 9.58
CA ALA A 133 -9.40 16.96 9.78
C ALA A 133 -8.42 16.07 10.57
N GLU A 134 -8.92 15.40 11.62
CA GLU A 134 -8.12 14.47 12.44
C GLU A 134 -7.63 13.26 11.63
N GLN A 135 -8.50 12.66 10.81
CA GLN A 135 -8.16 11.55 9.93
C GLN A 135 -7.13 11.94 8.87
N GLN A 136 -7.23 13.16 8.33
CA GLN A 136 -6.24 13.69 7.40
C GLN A 136 -4.90 13.92 8.11
N GLU A 137 -4.91 14.39 9.36
CA GLU A 137 -3.71 14.59 10.17
C GLU A 137 -3.01 13.26 10.48
N VAL A 138 -3.74 12.22 10.87
CA VAL A 138 -3.20 10.86 11.07
C VAL A 138 -2.43 10.40 9.83
N LEU A 139 -3.02 10.56 8.64
CA LEU A 139 -2.36 10.17 7.39
C LEU A 139 -1.17 11.07 7.03
N ARG A 140 -1.25 12.36 7.35
CA ARG A 140 -0.16 13.34 7.15
C ARG A 140 1.06 13.01 8.02
N MET A 141 0.82 12.53 9.23
CA MET A 141 1.85 12.02 10.14
C MET A 141 2.43 10.67 9.72
N GLY A 142 1.93 10.09 8.63
CA GLY A 142 2.39 8.82 8.08
C GLY A 142 1.78 7.60 8.76
N GLU A 143 0.87 7.80 9.71
CA GLU A 143 0.18 6.73 10.41
C GLU A 143 -0.88 6.05 9.53
N THR A 144 -1.35 4.90 9.98
CA THR A 144 -2.38 4.13 9.28
C THR A 144 -3.78 4.52 9.74
N LEU A 145 -4.72 4.63 8.80
CA LEU A 145 -6.12 4.89 9.09
C LEU A 145 -7.00 3.77 8.53
N PHE A 146 -7.84 3.15 9.37
CA PHE A 146 -8.86 2.21 8.90
C PHE A 146 -10.09 2.97 8.43
N VAL A 147 -10.46 2.79 7.17
CA VAL A 147 -11.61 3.44 6.54
C VAL A 147 -12.61 2.38 6.10
N GLU A 148 -13.88 2.60 6.43
CA GLU A 148 -14.99 1.71 6.09
C GLU A 148 -15.88 2.31 5.01
N ASN A 149 -16.64 1.46 4.33
CA ASN A 149 -17.66 1.87 3.36
C ASN A 149 -17.13 2.69 2.16
N MET A 150 -15.88 2.44 1.76
CA MET A 150 -15.32 2.97 0.54
C MET A 150 -15.93 2.30 -0.69
N LEU A 151 -16.12 3.05 -1.76
CA LEU A 151 -16.74 2.60 -3.01
C LEU A 151 -15.68 2.27 -4.07
N SER A 152 -15.70 1.04 -4.58
CA SER A 152 -14.83 0.62 -5.68
C SER A 152 -15.29 1.19 -7.02
N LYS A 153 -14.42 1.12 -8.04
CA LYS A 153 -14.80 1.40 -9.44
C LYS A 153 -15.98 0.54 -9.93
N SER A 154 -16.13 -0.67 -9.38
CA SER A 154 -17.24 -1.59 -9.65
C SER A 154 -18.47 -1.36 -8.75
N LYS A 155 -18.56 -0.20 -8.09
CA LYS A 155 -19.65 0.21 -7.20
C LYS A 155 -19.91 -0.75 -6.02
N ARG A 156 -18.86 -1.44 -5.55
CA ARG A 156 -18.94 -2.33 -4.38
C ARG A 156 -18.33 -1.62 -3.18
N LEU A 157 -19.01 -1.70 -2.03
CA LEU A 157 -18.45 -1.17 -0.78
C LEU A 157 -17.33 -2.09 -0.28
N PHE A 158 -16.26 -1.51 0.23
CA PHE A 158 -15.15 -2.22 0.86
C PHE A 158 -14.59 -1.38 2.02
N SER A 159 -13.80 -2.04 2.87
CA SER A 159 -13.05 -1.38 3.94
C SER A 159 -11.58 -1.74 3.79
N ALA A 160 -10.68 -0.81 4.11
CA ALA A 160 -9.25 -1.05 4.09
C ALA A 160 -8.54 -0.13 5.09
N THR A 161 -7.36 -0.56 5.53
CA THR A 161 -6.42 0.36 6.17
C THR A 161 -5.67 1.09 5.07
N ILE A 162 -5.58 2.41 5.17
CA ILE A 162 -4.83 3.25 4.24
C ILE A 162 -3.66 3.92 4.96
N GLN A 163 -2.61 4.24 4.23
CA GLN A 163 -1.44 4.95 4.74
C GLN A 163 -0.82 5.77 3.61
N PHE A 164 -0.27 6.94 3.91
CA PHE A 164 0.47 7.70 2.92
C PHE A 164 1.80 7.02 2.56
N ASN A 165 2.09 6.91 1.27
CA ASN A 165 3.36 6.38 0.75
C ASN A 165 4.15 7.52 0.12
N ALA A 166 5.34 7.81 0.68
CA ALA A 166 6.22 8.89 0.25
C ALA A 166 6.80 8.70 -1.15
N GLU A 167 6.98 7.44 -1.61
CA GLU A 167 7.47 7.14 -2.96
C GLU A 167 6.39 7.39 -4.03
N LYS A 168 5.16 7.00 -3.73
CA LYS A 168 4.00 7.19 -4.63
C LYS A 168 3.37 8.58 -4.50
N GLN A 169 3.71 9.31 -3.45
CA GLN A 169 3.05 10.55 -3.01
C GLN A 169 1.52 10.41 -2.94
N TRP A 170 1.05 9.22 -2.57
CA TRP A 170 -0.37 8.88 -2.54
C TRP A 170 -0.69 7.85 -1.46
N LEU A 171 -1.98 7.68 -1.18
CA LEU A 171 -2.49 6.69 -0.24
C LEU A 171 -2.36 5.27 -0.80
N GLU A 172 -1.69 4.39 -0.05
CA GLU A 172 -1.63 2.96 -0.30
C GLU A 172 -2.70 2.23 0.51
N PHE A 173 -3.38 1.28 -0.14
CA PHE A 173 -4.47 0.51 0.47
C PHE A 173 -3.96 -0.86 0.92
N PHE A 174 -4.18 -1.17 2.19
CA PHE A 174 -3.93 -2.47 2.80
C PHE A 174 -5.27 -3.15 3.07
N PHE A 175 -5.70 -3.95 2.09
CA PHE A 175 -6.95 -4.69 2.18
C PHE A 175 -6.88 -5.76 3.28
N ASN A 176 -7.97 -5.84 4.03
CA ASN A 176 -8.18 -6.82 5.09
C ASN A 176 -7.08 -6.80 6.16
N LYS A 177 -6.36 -5.71 6.42
CA LYS A 177 -5.35 -5.68 7.49
C LYS A 177 -5.64 -4.54 8.44
N LYS A 178 -6.12 -4.80 9.66
CA LYS A 178 -6.06 -3.86 10.77
C LYS A 178 -4.65 -3.86 11.31
N PHE A 179 -4.05 -2.67 11.36
CA PHE A 179 -2.77 -2.47 12.01
C PHE A 179 -3.02 -2.39 13.51
N LYS A 180 -2.46 -3.32 14.29
CA LYS A 180 -2.45 -3.23 15.75
C LYS A 180 -1.02 -3.12 16.23
N ALA A 181 -0.67 -1.95 16.77
CA ALA A 181 0.50 -1.80 17.62
C ALA A 181 0.09 -2.23 19.04
N LYS A 182 0.48 -3.43 19.47
CA LYS A 182 0.42 -3.83 20.88
C LYS A 182 1.83 -4.24 21.31
N ASN A 183 2.35 -3.61 22.37
CA ASN A 183 3.60 -3.97 23.04
C ASN A 183 4.83 -4.17 22.10
N GLY A 184 4.97 -3.35 21.06
CA GLY A 184 6.11 -3.44 20.12
C GLY A 184 6.05 -4.61 19.14
N GLU A 185 5.00 -5.43 19.18
CA GLU A 185 4.71 -6.45 18.16
C GLU A 185 3.64 -5.94 17.20
N TYR A 186 4.02 -5.89 15.93
CA TYR A 186 3.16 -5.47 14.82
C TYR A 186 2.43 -6.70 14.31
N SER A 187 1.13 -6.76 14.56
CA SER A 187 0.29 -7.79 13.97
C SER A 187 -0.72 -7.17 13.02
N PHE A 188 -0.85 -7.81 11.85
CA PHE A 188 -1.94 -7.53 10.93
C PHE A 188 -3.13 -8.39 11.34
N GLU A 189 -4.16 -7.78 11.92
CA GLU A 189 -5.40 -8.50 12.19
C GLU A 189 -6.32 -8.39 10.99
N PHE A 190 -6.73 -9.51 10.40
CA PHE A 190 -7.66 -9.44 9.29
C PHE A 190 -9.06 -9.01 9.76
N VAL A 191 -9.62 -7.97 9.13
CA VAL A 191 -10.96 -7.47 9.45
C VAL A 191 -11.97 -8.09 8.53
N VAL A 192 -13.09 -8.54 9.10
CA VAL A 192 -14.25 -8.98 8.32
C VAL A 192 -14.75 -7.83 7.45
N PRO A 193 -14.76 -7.98 6.11
CA PRO A 193 -15.31 -6.97 5.21
C PRO A 193 -16.79 -6.68 5.50
N SER A 194 -17.24 -5.44 5.31
CA SER A 194 -18.67 -5.07 5.46
C SER A 194 -19.54 -5.55 4.30
N THR A 195 -18.95 -6.04 3.21
CA THR A 195 -19.68 -6.64 2.08
C THR A 195 -19.07 -7.97 1.64
N PHE A 196 -19.90 -8.78 1.00
CA PHE A 196 -19.47 -9.97 0.30
C PHE A 196 -20.10 -10.01 -1.10
N ARG A 197 -19.25 -10.08 -2.14
CA ARG A 197 -19.66 -10.12 -3.56
C ARG A 197 -20.70 -9.05 -3.93
N GLY A 198 -20.52 -7.83 -3.41
CA GLY A 198 -21.39 -6.68 -3.67
C GLY A 198 -22.64 -6.60 -2.77
N LYS A 199 -22.89 -7.59 -1.91
CA LYS A 199 -23.98 -7.55 -0.92
C LYS A 199 -23.46 -7.03 0.41
N ALA A 200 -24.10 -6.01 0.96
CA ALA A 200 -23.82 -5.53 2.32
C ALA A 200 -24.17 -6.62 3.36
N LEU A 201 -23.26 -6.81 4.32
CA LEU A 201 -23.45 -7.73 5.42
C LEU A 201 -24.16 -7.03 6.58
N CYS A 202 -25.17 -7.69 7.16
CA CYS A 202 -25.84 -7.22 8.36
C CYS A 202 -24.92 -7.38 9.58
N LYS A 203 -25.18 -6.59 10.63
CA LYS A 203 -24.41 -6.59 11.89
C LYS A 203 -24.19 -8.00 12.45
N TRP A 204 -25.25 -8.82 12.52
CA TRP A 204 -25.15 -10.19 13.02
C TRP A 204 -24.26 -11.09 12.16
N GLN A 205 -24.22 -10.90 10.83
CA GLN A 205 -23.33 -11.66 9.94
C GLN A 205 -21.88 -11.30 10.23
N ILE A 206 -21.60 -10.00 10.38
CA ILE A 206 -20.26 -9.50 10.71
C ILE A 206 -19.80 -10.04 12.08
N GLU A 207 -20.67 -10.04 13.10
CA GLU A 207 -20.36 -10.55 14.43
C GLU A 207 -20.03 -12.05 14.41
N ARG A 208 -20.82 -12.87 13.70
CA ARG A 208 -20.52 -14.31 13.54
C ARG A 208 -19.21 -14.54 12.81
N LEU A 209 -18.96 -13.80 11.73
CA LEU A 209 -17.69 -13.90 10.99
C LEU A 209 -16.49 -13.48 11.87
N LYS A 210 -16.64 -12.47 12.73
CA LYS A 210 -15.61 -12.06 13.70
C LYS A 210 -15.34 -13.17 14.73
N ALA A 211 -16.38 -13.87 15.16
CA ALA A 211 -16.28 -15.05 16.03
C ALA A 211 -15.66 -16.28 15.33
N GLY A 212 -15.45 -16.23 14.00
CA GLY A 212 -14.97 -17.38 13.21
C GLY A 212 -16.06 -18.36 12.82
N GLU A 213 -17.33 -18.01 13.10
CA GLU A 213 -18.50 -18.80 12.74
C GLU A 213 -18.94 -18.55 11.30
N MET A 214 -19.81 -19.44 10.82
CA MET A 214 -20.50 -19.25 9.55
C MET A 214 -21.74 -18.37 9.71
N ALA A 215 -21.94 -17.43 8.80
CA ALA A 215 -23.16 -16.68 8.65
C ALA A 215 -23.89 -17.08 7.36
N TYR A 216 -25.21 -17.22 7.41
CA TYR A 216 -26.02 -17.43 6.20
C TYR A 216 -26.15 -16.12 5.43
N ILE A 217 -26.09 -16.17 4.09
CA ILE A 217 -26.27 -15.02 3.20
C ILE A 217 -27.15 -15.40 2.00
N ARG A 218 -28.03 -14.48 1.60
CA ARG A 218 -28.95 -14.60 0.46
C ARG A 218 -28.90 -13.36 -0.43
N GLY A 219 -29.41 -13.48 -1.65
CA GLY A 219 -29.45 -12.38 -2.63
C GLY A 219 -28.08 -12.04 -3.19
N LEU A 220 -27.21 -13.04 -3.36
CA LEU A 220 -25.99 -12.92 -4.14
C LEU A 220 -26.33 -13.12 -5.61
N VAL A 221 -25.71 -12.36 -6.51
CA VAL A 221 -26.00 -12.42 -7.96
C VAL A 221 -24.77 -12.98 -8.68
N SER A 222 -24.98 -14.03 -9.48
CA SER A 222 -23.94 -14.62 -10.34
C SER A 222 -23.64 -13.72 -11.54
N GLU A 223 -22.54 -13.96 -12.25
CA GLU A 223 -22.20 -13.24 -13.49
C GLU A 223 -23.29 -13.36 -14.56
N LYS A 224 -24.06 -14.47 -14.55
CA LYS A 224 -25.22 -14.71 -15.43
C LYS A 224 -26.52 -14.07 -14.93
N GLY A 225 -26.46 -13.22 -13.90
CA GLY A 225 -27.62 -12.55 -13.31
C GLY A 225 -28.50 -13.44 -12.40
N LYS A 226 -28.17 -14.72 -12.23
CA LYS A 226 -28.96 -15.62 -11.37
C LYS A 226 -28.65 -15.39 -9.89
N GLU A 227 -29.69 -15.26 -9.07
CA GLU A 227 -29.54 -15.17 -7.62
C GLU A 227 -29.17 -16.53 -7.00
N TYR A 228 -28.37 -16.49 -5.93
CA TYR A 228 -28.01 -17.64 -5.13
C TYR A 228 -27.78 -17.28 -3.66
N GLN A 229 -27.75 -18.31 -2.81
CA GLN A 229 -27.55 -18.21 -1.36
C GLN A 229 -26.56 -19.26 -0.86
N GLY A 230 -26.08 -19.08 0.37
CA GLY A 230 -25.23 -20.04 1.03
C GLY A 230 -24.72 -19.55 2.37
N TYR A 231 -23.61 -20.12 2.81
CA TYR A 231 -22.95 -19.80 4.07
C TYR A 231 -21.60 -19.17 3.78
N ILE A 232 -21.24 -18.19 4.60
CA ILE A 232 -19.97 -17.50 4.54
C ILE A 232 -19.21 -17.67 5.85
N ARG A 233 -17.88 -17.86 5.78
CA ARG A 233 -16.97 -17.90 6.93
C ARG A 233 -15.78 -16.98 6.69
N PHE A 234 -15.29 -16.30 7.71
CA PHE A 234 -14.08 -15.50 7.57
C PHE A 234 -12.84 -16.32 7.91
N ASP A 235 -11.96 -16.48 6.92
CA ASP A 235 -10.65 -17.05 7.12
C ASP A 235 -9.70 -15.97 7.65
N LYS A 236 -9.36 -16.05 8.94
CA LYS A 236 -8.47 -15.09 9.60
C LYS A 236 -7.00 -15.24 9.19
N GLN A 237 -6.59 -16.37 8.62
CA GLN A 237 -5.20 -16.58 8.17
C GLN A 237 -4.99 -15.94 6.79
N VAL A 238 -5.95 -16.13 5.88
CA VAL A 238 -5.87 -15.63 4.50
C VAL A 238 -6.57 -14.28 4.35
N GLY A 239 -7.41 -13.89 5.30
CA GLY A 239 -8.06 -12.59 5.31
C GLY A 239 -9.23 -12.45 4.36
N ARG A 240 -9.95 -13.53 4.07
CA ARG A 240 -11.03 -13.52 3.07
C ARG A 240 -12.26 -14.26 3.55
N ILE A 241 -13.40 -13.88 3.02
CA ILE A 241 -14.64 -14.61 3.22
C ILE A 241 -14.66 -15.82 2.27
N LEU A 242 -14.75 -17.01 2.84
CA LEU A 242 -15.01 -18.27 2.15
C LEU A 242 -16.52 -18.46 2.01
N PHE A 243 -16.96 -19.07 0.92
CA PHE A 243 -18.38 -19.35 0.65
C PHE A 243 -18.61 -20.84 0.41
N ALA A 244 -19.70 -21.36 0.95
CA ALA A 244 -20.17 -22.72 0.74
C ALA A 244 -21.68 -22.73 0.48
N PHE A 245 -22.13 -23.52 -0.49
CA PHE A 245 -23.57 -23.67 -0.78
C PHE A 245 -24.31 -24.42 0.32
N LYS A 246 -23.64 -25.37 0.98
CA LYS A 246 -24.16 -26.13 2.11
C LYS A 246 -23.38 -25.76 3.36
N LYS A 247 -24.02 -25.84 4.52
CA LYS A 247 -23.32 -25.71 5.80
C LYS A 247 -22.47 -26.98 5.96
N PRO A 248 -21.13 -26.91 5.97
CA PRO A 248 -20.32 -28.07 6.34
C PRO A 248 -20.73 -28.55 7.73
N ASN A 249 -20.85 -29.87 7.87
CA ASN A 249 -21.11 -30.55 9.14
C ASN A 249 -19.97 -30.30 10.12
#